data_AF-A0A971R8M4-F1
#
_entry.id   AF-A0A971R8M4-F1
#
_cell.length_a   1.000
_cell.length_b   1.000
_cell.length_c   1.000
_cell.angle_alpha   90.00
_cell.angle_beta   90.00
_cell.angle_gamma   90.00
#
_symmetry.space_group_name_H-M   'P 1'
#
loop_
_entity.id
_entity.type
_entity.pdbx_description
1 polymer ?
#
loop_
_entity_poly.entity_id
_entity_poly.type
_entity_poly.pdbx_seq_one_letter_code
_entity_poly.pdbx_strand_id
1 'polypeptide(L)'
;LQWVDYAPVQARHALVVPEAWAASERVRSLSDLAYHMQNLSPDLVLCTTPEIADSVHGPASLARVYHAQFKAPNIRQVTAAEALPALSTGACHCALLRLNELPADTVDLRVLWDDKDLMPASNLAPVMRSQILHNDPTVIPYLRRLSAALDQKTLAGLVAEVIAGKSPARVARQFLRTVDVVSTPTPTPTPTPSSTPTAIAPQEASKETDAP
;
A
#
# COMPACT_ATOMS: atom_id res chain seq x y z
N LEU A 1 0.78 26.23 0.02
CA LEU A 1 0.67 24.80 -0.33
C LEU A 1 -0.76 24.58 -0.79
N GLN A 2 -0.96 23.68 -1.73
CA GLN A 2 -2.29 23.32 -2.22
C GLN A 2 -2.41 21.80 -2.26
N TRP A 3 -3.53 21.33 -1.73
CA TRP A 3 -3.92 19.93 -1.74
C TRP A 3 -4.61 19.61 -3.06
N VAL A 4 -4.24 18.48 -3.65
CA VAL A 4 -5.03 17.84 -4.70
C VAL A 4 -6.01 16.87 -4.03
N ASP A 5 -6.95 16.32 -4.81
CA ASP A 5 -7.93 15.33 -4.37
C ASP A 5 -7.26 14.21 -3.56
N TYR A 6 -7.85 13.88 -2.42
CA TYR A 6 -7.36 12.81 -1.56
C TYR A 6 -7.68 11.44 -2.17
N ALA A 7 -6.84 10.48 -1.86
CA ALA A 7 -6.98 9.09 -2.24
C ALA A 7 -7.97 8.36 -1.32
N PRO A 8 -8.74 7.39 -1.84
CA PRO A 8 -9.68 6.60 -1.04
C PRO A 8 -9.02 5.87 0.15
N VAL A 9 -7.73 5.54 0.02
CA VAL A 9 -6.92 4.95 1.09
C VAL A 9 -6.97 5.77 2.38
N GLN A 10 -7.09 5.06 3.50
CA GLN A 10 -7.03 5.63 4.85
C GLN A 10 -5.87 5.01 5.64
N ALA A 11 -4.99 5.86 6.13
CA ALA A 11 -4.08 5.52 7.21
C ALA A 11 -4.80 5.79 8.55
N ARG A 12 -5.11 4.72 9.26
CA ARG A 12 -5.64 4.75 10.63
C ARG A 12 -5.13 3.56 11.40
N HIS A 13 -5.08 3.69 12.72
CA HIS A 13 -4.99 2.52 13.58
C HIS A 13 -6.29 1.72 13.46
N ALA A 14 -6.16 0.42 13.57
CA ALA A 14 -7.24 -0.54 13.49
C ALA A 14 -6.95 -1.68 14.47
N LEU A 15 -7.97 -2.04 15.25
CA LEU A 15 -7.93 -3.26 16.03
C LEU A 15 -8.60 -4.37 15.23
N VAL A 16 -7.87 -5.46 15.05
CA VAL A 16 -8.31 -6.63 14.31
C VAL A 16 -8.39 -7.86 15.19
N VAL A 17 -9.33 -8.74 14.87
CA VAL A 17 -9.55 -10.03 15.54
C VAL A 17 -9.86 -11.10 14.49
N PRO A 18 -9.75 -12.41 14.82
CA PRO A 18 -10.22 -13.45 13.93
C PRO A 18 -11.72 -13.34 13.65
N GLU A 19 -12.13 -13.41 12.38
CA GLU A 19 -13.53 -13.25 11.94
C GLU A 19 -14.44 -14.30 12.59
N ALA A 20 -13.98 -15.55 12.67
CA ALA A 20 -14.74 -16.64 13.30
C ALA A 20 -15.05 -16.36 14.78
N TRP A 21 -14.07 -15.86 15.53
CA TRP A 21 -14.24 -15.48 16.94
C TRP A 21 -15.15 -14.26 17.08
N ALA A 22 -14.97 -13.25 16.23
CA ALA A 22 -15.80 -12.06 16.23
C ALA A 22 -17.27 -12.38 15.92
N ALA A 23 -17.53 -13.36 15.05
CA ALA A 23 -18.86 -13.86 14.76
C ALA A 23 -19.47 -14.63 15.94
N SER A 24 -18.71 -15.54 16.57
CA SER A 24 -19.21 -16.33 17.71
C SER A 24 -19.50 -15.47 18.94
N GLU A 25 -18.60 -14.55 19.27
CA GLU A 25 -18.72 -13.65 20.42
C GLU A 25 -19.55 -12.40 20.14
N ARG A 26 -20.04 -12.24 18.90
CA ARG A 26 -20.81 -11.08 18.43
C ARG A 26 -20.09 -9.75 18.62
N VAL A 27 -18.77 -9.76 18.51
CA VAL A 27 -17.91 -8.58 18.62
C VAL A 27 -17.80 -7.90 17.26
N ARG A 28 -18.32 -6.67 17.16
CA ARG A 28 -18.28 -5.86 15.92
C ARG A 28 -17.56 -4.54 16.09
N SER A 29 -17.54 -4.00 17.32
CA SER A 29 -16.93 -2.72 17.63
C SER A 29 -15.92 -2.79 18.78
N LEU A 30 -15.18 -1.71 18.99
CA LEU A 30 -14.28 -1.56 20.14
C LEU A 30 -15.04 -1.56 21.46
N SER A 31 -16.25 -0.98 21.51
CA SER A 31 -17.13 -1.10 22.68
C SER A 31 -17.61 -2.55 22.91
N ASP A 32 -17.94 -3.31 21.86
CA ASP A 32 -18.30 -4.73 22.01
C ASP A 32 -17.12 -5.54 22.58
N LEU A 33 -15.89 -5.28 22.10
CA LEU A 33 -14.68 -5.91 22.63
C LEU A 33 -14.49 -5.57 24.12
N ALA A 34 -14.64 -4.29 24.49
CA ALA A 34 -14.53 -3.86 25.88
C ALA A 34 -15.55 -4.56 26.77
N TYR A 35 -16.79 -4.68 26.30
CA TYR A 35 -17.84 -5.42 27.00
C TYR A 35 -17.49 -6.90 27.16
N HIS A 36 -17.01 -7.55 26.08
CA HIS A 36 -16.57 -8.95 26.13
C HIS A 36 -15.43 -9.15 27.15
N MET A 37 -14.44 -8.24 27.17
CA MET A 37 -13.33 -8.30 28.11
C MET A 37 -13.79 -8.19 29.57
N GLN A 38 -14.76 -7.32 29.86
CA GLN A 38 -15.22 -7.06 31.22
C GLN A 38 -16.14 -8.16 31.77
N ASN A 39 -16.92 -8.82 30.90
CA ASN A 39 -18.00 -9.70 31.34
C ASN A 39 -17.78 -11.18 31.03
N LEU A 40 -16.92 -11.51 30.06
CA LEU A 40 -16.79 -12.86 29.52
C LEU A 40 -15.35 -13.37 29.60
N SER A 41 -14.39 -12.61 29.07
CA SER A 41 -12.99 -13.04 28.98
C SER A 41 -12.00 -11.90 29.30
N PRO A 42 -11.56 -11.77 30.56
CA PRO A 42 -10.67 -10.69 30.99
C PRO A 42 -9.20 -10.90 30.58
N ASP A 43 -8.88 -12.02 29.92
CA ASP A 43 -7.51 -12.47 29.65
C ASP A 43 -7.15 -12.47 28.16
N LEU A 44 -7.82 -11.63 27.37
CA LEU A 44 -7.42 -11.42 25.97
C LEU A 44 -5.98 -10.91 25.87
N VAL A 45 -5.32 -11.30 24.77
CA VAL A 45 -3.91 -11.01 24.48
C VAL A 45 -3.88 -10.11 23.26
N LEU A 46 -3.25 -8.96 23.40
CA LEU A 46 -3.10 -7.97 22.35
C LEU A 46 -1.68 -8.02 21.77
N CYS A 47 -1.57 -8.25 20.48
CA CYS A 47 -0.36 -7.97 19.72
C CYS A 47 -0.39 -6.53 19.20
N THR A 48 0.71 -5.78 19.30
CA THR A 48 0.84 -4.43 18.75
C THR A 48 2.29 -4.17 18.39
N THR A 49 2.59 -3.18 17.55
CA THR A 49 3.98 -2.74 17.35
C THR A 49 4.44 -1.87 18.53
N PRO A 50 5.76 -1.80 18.82
CA PRO A 50 6.30 -0.87 19.82
C PRO A 50 5.86 0.58 19.58
N GLU A 51 5.89 1.01 18.31
CA GLU A 51 5.49 2.35 17.88
C GLU A 51 4.04 2.67 18.27
N ILE A 52 3.11 1.71 18.06
CA ILE A 52 1.70 1.91 18.37
C ILE A 52 1.45 1.77 19.87
N ALA A 53 2.16 0.87 20.55
CA ALA A 53 2.01 0.61 21.98
C ALA A 53 2.17 1.89 22.82
N ASP A 54 3.16 2.71 22.46
CA ASP A 54 3.49 3.96 23.17
C ASP A 54 2.79 5.19 22.57
N SER A 55 2.00 5.01 21.51
CA SER A 55 1.31 6.11 20.82
C SER A 55 0.05 6.58 21.56
N VAL A 56 -0.44 7.76 21.18
CA VAL A 56 -1.75 8.30 21.64
C VAL A 56 -2.95 7.46 21.18
N HIS A 57 -2.75 6.50 20.28
CA HIS A 57 -3.77 5.55 19.83
C HIS A 57 -3.51 4.12 20.32
N GLY A 58 -2.55 3.94 21.23
CA GLY A 58 -2.17 2.65 21.78
C GLY A 58 -3.14 2.09 22.84
N PRO A 59 -2.76 0.98 23.50
CA PRO A 59 -3.59 0.28 24.47
C PRO A 59 -4.06 1.16 25.65
N ALA A 60 -3.24 2.12 26.08
CA ALA A 60 -3.62 3.06 27.14
C ALA A 60 -4.85 3.91 26.77
N SER A 61 -4.98 4.29 25.50
CA SER A 61 -6.12 5.05 25.02
C SER A 61 -7.37 4.19 24.85
N LEU A 62 -7.24 2.91 24.50
CA LEU A 62 -8.34 1.94 24.52
C LEU A 62 -8.91 1.80 25.94
N ALA A 63 -8.04 1.70 26.95
CA ALA A 63 -8.47 1.66 28.35
C ALA A 63 -9.19 2.96 28.77
N ARG A 64 -8.70 4.13 28.35
CA ARG A 64 -9.30 5.43 28.70
C ARG A 64 -10.66 5.68 28.04
N VAL A 65 -10.81 5.38 26.76
CA VAL A 65 -12.00 5.74 25.96
C VAL A 65 -13.07 4.64 25.98
N TYR A 66 -12.63 3.39 25.94
CA TYR A 66 -13.52 2.23 25.85
C TYR A 66 -13.61 1.43 27.14
N HIS A 67 -12.73 1.66 28.12
CA HIS A 67 -12.56 0.78 29.27
C HIS A 67 -12.13 -0.65 28.86
N ALA A 68 -11.51 -0.78 27.69
CA ALA A 68 -10.86 -2.01 27.21
C ALA A 68 -9.44 -2.08 27.78
N GLN A 69 -9.30 -2.67 28.97
CA GLN A 69 -8.02 -2.74 29.67
C GLN A 69 -7.39 -4.13 29.53
N PHE A 70 -6.34 -4.22 28.73
CA PHE A 70 -5.49 -5.41 28.67
C PHE A 70 -4.56 -5.45 29.89
N LYS A 71 -4.36 -6.64 30.46
CA LYS A 71 -3.32 -6.85 31.48
C LYS A 71 -1.95 -6.57 30.86
N ALA A 72 -1.06 -5.89 31.57
CA ALA A 72 0.30 -5.62 31.10
C ALA A 72 1.03 -6.85 30.50
N PRO A 73 1.02 -8.05 31.14
CA PRO A 73 1.65 -9.24 30.54
C PRO A 73 0.96 -9.76 29.27
N ASN A 74 -0.27 -9.32 28.99
CA ASN A 74 -1.04 -9.70 27.82
C ASN A 74 -0.88 -8.71 26.66
N ILE A 75 -0.07 -7.67 26.81
CA ILE A 75 0.30 -6.76 25.71
C ILE A 75 1.65 -7.21 25.17
N ARG A 76 1.65 -7.76 23.96
CA ARG A 76 2.84 -8.25 23.27
C ARG A 76 3.25 -7.27 22.20
N GLN A 77 4.46 -6.73 22.32
CA GLN A 77 5.05 -5.90 21.29
C GLN A 77 5.76 -6.79 20.26
N VAL A 78 5.29 -6.77 19.02
CA VAL A 78 5.76 -7.60 17.89
C VAL A 78 5.76 -6.78 16.61
N THR A 79 6.40 -7.25 15.54
CA THR A 79 6.26 -6.62 14.22
C THR A 79 4.87 -6.86 13.62
N ALA A 80 4.43 -6.03 12.68
CA ALA A 80 3.16 -6.23 11.98
C ALA A 80 3.12 -7.58 11.22
N ALA A 81 4.27 -8.02 10.67
CA ALA A 81 4.40 -9.31 9.99
C ALA A 81 4.25 -10.51 10.94
N GLU A 82 4.60 -10.36 12.23
CA GLU A 82 4.45 -11.40 13.26
C GLU A 82 3.05 -11.42 13.89
N ALA A 83 2.38 -10.26 13.94
CA ALA A 83 1.07 -10.13 14.56
C ALA A 83 -0.02 -10.99 13.87
N LEU A 84 -0.02 -11.08 12.54
CA LEU A 84 -1.04 -11.82 11.80
C LEU A 84 -0.95 -13.34 12.03
N PRO A 85 0.23 -14.00 11.91
CA PRO A 85 0.39 -15.39 12.32
C PRO A 85 0.04 -15.64 13.79
N ALA A 86 0.30 -14.67 14.68
CA ALA A 86 -0.05 -14.78 16.09
C ALA A 86 -1.57 -14.81 16.32
N LEU A 87 -2.37 -14.11 15.50
CA LEU A 87 -3.84 -14.22 15.51
C LEU A 87 -4.30 -15.59 15.06
N SER A 88 -3.74 -16.13 13.98
CA SER A 88 -4.13 -17.43 13.43
C SER A 88 -3.80 -18.60 14.36
N THR A 89 -2.70 -18.50 15.12
CA THR A 89 -2.26 -19.54 16.07
C THR A 89 -2.91 -19.41 17.46
N GLY A 90 -3.67 -18.34 17.71
CA GLY A 90 -4.22 -18.01 19.03
C GLY A 90 -3.17 -17.52 20.03
N ALA A 91 -1.92 -17.29 19.60
CA ALA A 91 -0.90 -16.68 20.44
C ALA A 91 -1.30 -15.23 20.83
N CYS A 92 -2.04 -14.54 19.96
CA CYS A 92 -2.73 -13.29 20.24
C CYS A 92 -4.21 -13.45 19.90
N HIS A 93 -5.07 -12.79 20.68
CA HIS A 93 -6.52 -12.77 20.46
C HIS A 93 -6.95 -11.55 19.64
N CYS A 94 -6.21 -10.44 19.78
CA CYS A 94 -6.42 -9.21 19.04
C CYS A 94 -5.07 -8.66 18.55
N ALA A 95 -5.09 -7.87 17.48
CA ALA A 95 -3.92 -7.09 17.08
C ALA A 95 -4.31 -5.64 16.83
N LEU A 96 -3.50 -4.69 17.32
CA LEU A 96 -3.63 -3.27 17.04
C LEU A 96 -2.51 -2.86 16.08
N LEU A 97 -2.89 -2.55 14.85
CA LEU A 97 -1.99 -2.30 13.72
C LEU A 97 -2.45 -1.07 12.92
N ARG A 98 -1.69 -0.66 11.90
CA ARG A 98 -2.19 0.30 10.90
C ARG A 98 -2.95 -0.44 9.81
N LEU A 99 -4.05 0.15 9.35
CA LEU A 99 -4.94 -0.46 8.36
C LEU A 99 -4.23 -0.82 7.04
N ASN A 100 -3.21 -0.06 6.64
CA ASN A 100 -2.41 -0.32 5.45
C ASN A 100 -1.32 -1.40 5.62
N GLU A 101 -1.11 -1.91 6.84
CA GLU A 101 -0.24 -3.05 7.13
C GLU A 101 -0.99 -4.38 7.06
N LEU A 102 -2.33 -4.33 6.98
CA LEU A 102 -3.15 -5.51 6.79
C LEU A 102 -3.12 -5.93 5.31
N PRO A 103 -2.90 -7.22 5.00
CA PRO A 103 -3.03 -7.73 3.65
C PRO A 103 -4.44 -7.49 3.10
N ALA A 104 -4.55 -7.16 1.82
CA ALA A 104 -5.85 -6.89 1.20
C ALA A 104 -6.79 -8.11 1.18
N ASP A 105 -6.22 -9.32 1.26
CA ASP A 105 -6.94 -10.59 1.14
C ASP A 105 -7.10 -11.29 2.52
N THR A 106 -7.04 -10.57 3.64
CA THR A 106 -7.36 -11.15 4.97
C THR A 106 -8.86 -11.38 5.12
N VAL A 107 -9.36 -12.48 4.56
CA VAL A 107 -10.78 -12.90 4.66
C VAL A 107 -11.12 -13.40 6.07
N ASP A 108 -10.12 -13.88 6.82
CA ASP A 108 -10.31 -14.48 8.14
C ASP A 108 -10.17 -13.49 9.30
N LEU A 109 -10.08 -12.19 9.03
CA LEU A 109 -9.93 -11.14 10.03
C LEU A 109 -11.07 -10.13 9.96
N ARG A 110 -11.57 -9.72 11.13
CA ARG A 110 -12.46 -8.58 11.28
C ARG A 110 -11.70 -7.36 11.75
N VAL A 111 -11.82 -6.25 11.03
CA VAL A 111 -11.50 -4.92 11.56
C VAL A 111 -12.67 -4.47 12.44
N LEU A 112 -12.43 -4.22 13.73
CA LEU A 112 -13.47 -3.74 14.62
C LEU A 112 -13.81 -2.28 14.33
N TRP A 113 -15.10 -1.96 14.38
CA TRP A 113 -15.57 -0.58 14.26
C TRP A 113 -15.17 0.24 15.49
N ASP A 114 -14.52 1.38 15.26
CA ASP A 114 -14.18 2.37 16.28
C ASP A 114 -15.38 3.30 16.51
N ASP A 115 -16.31 2.87 17.35
CA ASP A 115 -17.62 3.54 17.55
C ASP A 115 -17.58 4.85 18.36
N LYS A 116 -16.41 5.23 18.90
CA LYS A 116 -16.15 6.48 19.64
C LYS A 116 -15.04 7.33 19.00
N ASP A 117 -14.68 7.05 17.75
CA ASP A 117 -13.73 7.85 16.96
C ASP A 117 -12.37 8.09 17.64
N LEU A 118 -11.82 7.07 18.30
CA LEU A 118 -10.49 7.15 18.94
C LEU A 118 -9.35 7.21 17.92
N MET A 119 -9.55 6.60 16.75
CA MET A 119 -8.54 6.38 15.70
C MET A 119 -8.95 7.17 14.45
N PRO A 120 -8.50 8.42 14.31
CA PRO A 120 -8.86 9.25 13.17
C PRO A 120 -8.33 8.64 11.87
N ALA A 121 -9.13 8.73 10.81
CA ALA A 121 -8.70 8.39 9.47
C ALA A 121 -7.89 9.53 8.85
N SER A 122 -6.71 9.21 8.31
CA SER A 122 -5.91 10.11 7.49
C SER A 122 -5.87 9.64 6.05
N ASN A 123 -6.50 10.37 5.14
CA ASN A 123 -6.41 10.08 3.72
C ASN A 123 -5.09 10.59 3.13
N LEU A 124 -4.50 9.80 2.23
CA LEU A 124 -3.33 10.26 1.47
C LEU A 124 -3.77 11.31 0.45
N ALA A 125 -3.00 12.38 0.30
CA ALA A 125 -3.26 13.36 -0.74
C ALA A 125 -1.94 14.00 -1.22
N PRO A 126 -1.76 14.18 -2.54
CA PRO A 126 -0.65 14.96 -3.06
C PRO A 126 -0.75 16.42 -2.61
N VAL A 127 0.34 16.94 -2.06
CA VAL A 127 0.48 18.35 -1.68
C VAL A 127 1.61 18.97 -2.48
N MET A 128 1.32 20.05 -3.18
CA MET A 128 2.31 20.79 -3.97
C MET A 128 2.37 22.27 -3.60
N ARG A 129 3.48 22.92 -3.95
CA ARG A 129 3.59 24.38 -3.83
C ARG A 129 2.63 25.02 -4.82
N SER A 130 1.85 25.98 -4.34
CA SER A 130 0.82 26.65 -5.14
C SER A 130 1.42 27.23 -6.43
N GLN A 131 2.59 27.87 -6.37
CA GLN A 131 3.25 28.43 -7.56
C GLN A 131 3.51 27.40 -8.67
N ILE A 132 3.86 26.15 -8.31
CA ILE A 132 4.13 25.10 -9.30
C ILE A 132 2.83 24.71 -10.01
N LEU A 133 1.74 24.53 -9.27
CA LEU A 133 0.44 24.21 -9.86
C LEU A 133 -0.13 25.34 -10.72
N HIS A 134 0.18 26.61 -10.39
CA HIS A 134 -0.22 27.74 -11.22
C HIS A 134 0.61 27.80 -12.52
N ASN A 135 1.91 27.53 -12.44
CA ASN A 135 2.80 27.58 -13.59
C ASN A 135 2.65 26.37 -14.52
N ASP A 136 2.29 25.20 -13.98
CA ASP A 136 2.04 23.97 -14.73
C ASP A 136 0.78 23.26 -14.19
N PRO A 137 -0.42 23.70 -14.62
CA PRO A 137 -1.66 23.07 -14.19
C PRO A 137 -1.87 21.69 -14.82
N THR A 138 -1.07 21.31 -15.82
CA THR A 138 -1.22 20.02 -16.53
C THR A 138 -0.90 18.83 -15.63
N VAL A 139 -0.16 19.04 -14.54
CA VAL A 139 0.14 18.03 -13.53
C VAL A 139 -1.09 17.61 -12.70
N ILE A 140 -2.10 18.48 -12.57
CA ILE A 140 -3.26 18.24 -11.69
C ILE A 140 -4.06 16.99 -12.09
N PRO A 141 -4.46 16.80 -13.37
CA PRO A 141 -5.13 15.57 -13.81
C PRO A 141 -4.35 14.29 -13.49
N TYR A 142 -3.02 14.30 -13.64
CA TYR A 142 -2.18 13.14 -13.32
C TYR A 142 -2.17 12.83 -11.83
N LEU A 143 -2.05 13.85 -10.98
CA LEU A 143 -2.11 13.69 -9.52
C LEU A 143 -3.48 13.21 -9.06
N ARG A 144 -4.58 13.70 -9.66
CA ARG A 144 -5.94 13.20 -9.38
C ARG A 144 -6.10 11.73 -9.76
N ARG A 145 -5.59 11.33 -10.92
CA ARG A 145 -5.63 9.93 -11.37
C ARG A 145 -4.84 9.02 -10.45
N LEU A 146 -3.65 9.47 -10.01
CA LEU A 146 -2.85 8.79 -9.00
C LEU A 146 -3.63 8.63 -7.69
N SER A 147 -4.21 9.72 -7.16
CA SER A 147 -5.00 9.67 -5.92
C SER A 147 -6.18 8.71 -6.03
N ALA A 148 -6.95 8.80 -7.11
CA ALA A 148 -8.14 7.97 -7.31
C ALA A 148 -7.82 6.47 -7.37
N ALA A 149 -6.63 6.09 -7.84
CA ALA A 149 -6.19 4.71 -7.94
C ALA A 149 -5.63 4.13 -6.63
N LEU A 150 -5.36 4.96 -5.62
CA LEU A 150 -4.81 4.53 -4.34
C LEU A 150 -5.93 4.23 -3.33
N ASP A 151 -6.58 3.08 -3.49
CA ASP A 151 -7.47 2.51 -2.48
C ASP A 151 -6.71 1.57 -1.50
N GLN A 152 -7.42 1.04 -0.49
CA GLN A 152 -6.80 0.16 0.52
C GLN A 152 -6.18 -1.09 -0.08
N LYS A 153 -6.90 -1.76 -0.99
CA LYS A 153 -6.44 -2.99 -1.62
C LYS A 153 -5.17 -2.73 -2.44
N THR A 154 -5.18 -1.65 -3.19
CA THR A 154 -4.06 -1.24 -4.04
C THR A 154 -2.84 -0.89 -3.20
N LEU A 155 -2.97 -0.03 -2.19
CA LEU A 155 -1.82 0.34 -1.37
C LEU A 155 -1.25 -0.85 -0.58
N ALA A 156 -2.11 -1.69 0.00
CA ALA A 156 -1.67 -2.90 0.70
C ALA A 156 -0.89 -3.85 -0.23
N GLY A 157 -1.34 -4.03 -1.46
CA GLY A 157 -0.62 -4.80 -2.48
C GLY A 157 0.77 -4.22 -2.79
N LEU A 158 0.87 -2.90 -2.97
CA LEU A 158 2.15 -2.23 -3.22
C LEU A 158 3.12 -2.37 -2.03
N VAL A 159 2.61 -2.27 -0.79
CA VAL A 159 3.42 -2.47 0.43
C VAL A 159 3.88 -3.92 0.55
N ALA A 160 3.02 -4.89 0.28
CA ALA A 160 3.37 -6.32 0.32
C ALA A 160 4.50 -6.66 -0.66
N GLU A 161 4.52 -6.07 -1.86
CA GLU A 161 5.61 -6.23 -2.81
C GLU A 161 6.96 -5.74 -2.26
N VAL A 162 6.97 -4.61 -1.54
CA VAL A 162 8.17 -4.07 -0.91
C VAL A 162 8.64 -4.95 0.24
N ILE A 163 7.71 -5.43 1.07
CA ILE A 163 8.01 -6.38 2.16
C ILE A 163 8.60 -7.68 1.60
N ALA A 164 8.11 -8.15 0.45
CA ALA A 164 8.67 -9.30 -0.26
C ALA A 164 10.04 -9.04 -0.92
N GLY A 165 10.62 -7.84 -0.73
CA GLY A 165 11.98 -7.50 -1.15
C GLY A 165 12.09 -6.74 -2.48
N LYS A 166 10.97 -6.33 -3.10
CA LYS A 166 11.04 -5.48 -4.30
C LYS A 166 11.45 -4.06 -3.93
N SER A 167 12.24 -3.42 -4.79
CA SER A 167 12.63 -2.00 -4.62
C SER A 167 11.40 -1.08 -4.68
N PRO A 168 11.22 -0.14 -3.72
CA PRO A 168 10.13 0.82 -3.75
C PRO A 168 10.04 1.62 -5.06
N ALA A 169 11.19 2.01 -5.62
CA ALA A 169 11.23 2.74 -6.89
C ALA A 169 10.71 1.90 -8.08
N ARG A 170 10.97 0.59 -8.07
CA ARG A 170 10.46 -0.33 -9.10
C ARG A 170 8.96 -0.53 -8.97
N VAL A 171 8.47 -0.77 -7.76
CA VAL A 171 7.04 -0.93 -7.46
C VAL A 171 6.28 0.34 -7.87
N ALA A 172 6.75 1.51 -7.45
CA ALA A 172 6.14 2.79 -7.80
C ALA A 172 6.11 3.02 -9.32
N ARG A 173 7.22 2.77 -10.03
CA ARG A 173 7.27 2.95 -11.49
C ARG A 173 6.33 2.01 -12.23
N GLN A 174 6.20 0.76 -11.77
CA GLN A 174 5.28 -0.21 -12.36
C GLN A 174 3.83 0.23 -12.13
N PHE A 175 3.49 0.63 -10.91
CA PHE A 175 2.16 1.16 -10.59
C PHE A 175 1.81 2.42 -11.40
N LEU A 176 2.73 3.37 -11.52
CA LEU A 176 2.48 4.60 -12.29
C LEU A 176 2.19 4.34 -13.78
N ARG A 177 2.68 3.22 -14.34
CA ARG A 177 2.32 2.78 -15.70
C ARG A 177 0.93 2.17 -15.77
N THR A 178 0.48 1.43 -14.75
CA THR A 178 -0.87 0.84 -14.74
C THR A 178 -1.95 1.90 -14.60
N VAL A 179 -1.64 3.03 -13.96
CA VAL A 179 -2.56 4.16 -13.81
C VAL A 179 -2.37 5.23 -14.90
N ASP A 180 -1.56 4.98 -15.93
CA ASP A 180 -1.30 5.91 -17.04
C ASP A 180 -0.92 7.33 -16.57
N VAL A 181 -0.02 7.39 -15.58
CA VAL A 181 0.57 8.63 -15.04
C VAL A 181 1.99 8.84 -15.56
N VAL A 182 2.62 7.79 -16.09
CA VAL A 182 3.93 7.85 -16.75
C VAL A 182 3.83 7.12 -18.08
N SER A 183 4.19 7.78 -19.18
CA SER A 183 4.25 7.15 -20.50
C SER A 183 5.19 5.94 -20.48
N THR A 184 4.77 4.83 -21.09
CA THR A 184 5.72 3.77 -21.47
C THR A 184 6.74 4.39 -22.42
N PRO A 185 8.05 4.18 -22.24
CA PRO A 185 9.01 4.60 -23.25
C PRO A 185 8.61 3.92 -24.55
N THR A 186 8.28 4.71 -25.57
CA THR A 186 8.13 4.23 -26.95
C THR A 186 9.41 3.45 -27.27
N PRO A 187 9.33 2.19 -27.73
CA PRO A 187 10.53 1.50 -28.18
C PRO A 187 11.15 2.36 -29.28
N THR A 188 12.37 2.85 -29.05
CA THR A 188 13.14 3.55 -30.07
C THR A 188 13.18 2.65 -31.30
N PRO A 189 12.72 3.09 -32.49
CA PRO A 189 12.82 2.27 -33.67
C PRO A 189 14.31 1.95 -33.88
N THR A 190 14.64 0.67 -33.89
CA THR A 190 15.98 0.19 -34.26
C THR A 190 16.34 0.82 -35.60
N PRO A 191 17.48 1.53 -35.72
CA PRO A 191 17.87 2.09 -37.00
C PRO A 191 17.98 0.94 -38.00
N THR A 192 17.19 1.00 -39.07
CA THR A 192 17.30 0.09 -40.19
C THR A 192 18.73 0.16 -40.72
N PRO A 193 19.44 -0.97 -40.91
CA PRO A 193 20.78 -0.92 -41.49
C PRO A 193 20.69 -0.27 -42.87
N SER A 194 21.39 0.86 -43.01
CA SER A 194 21.52 1.57 -44.28
C SER A 194 22.19 0.63 -45.28
N SER A 195 21.52 0.34 -46.39
CA SER A 195 22.07 -0.46 -47.48
C SER A 195 23.28 0.27 -48.08
N THR A 196 24.47 -0.28 -47.86
CA THR A 196 25.72 0.10 -48.53
C THR A 196 25.52 0.06 -50.05
N PRO A 197 25.93 1.09 -50.82
CA PRO A 197 25.89 1.02 -52.27
C PRO A 197 26.94 0.02 -52.79
N THR A 198 26.48 -0.85 -53.70
CA THR A 198 27.23 -1.85 -54.45
C THR A 198 28.51 -1.30 -55.07
N ALA A 199 29.62 -2.01 -54.86
CA ALA A 199 30.91 -1.74 -55.50
C ALA A 199 30.83 -1.94 -57.02
N ILE A 200 31.36 -0.97 -57.77
CA ILE A 200 31.55 -1.01 -59.22
C ILE A 200 32.63 -2.06 -59.54
N ALA A 201 32.30 -3.03 -60.40
CA ALA A 201 33.25 -4.00 -60.95
C ALA A 201 34.07 -3.39 -62.11
N PRO A 202 35.30 -3.87 -62.37
CA PRO A 202 36.23 -3.26 -63.33
C PRO A 202 35.85 -3.59 -64.78
N GLN A 203 36.07 -2.63 -65.69
CA GLN A 203 35.99 -2.87 -67.12
C GLN A 203 37.20 -3.69 -67.61
N GLU A 204 36.93 -4.86 -68.19
CA GLU A 204 37.85 -5.58 -69.06
C GLU A 204 37.89 -4.90 -70.43
N ALA A 205 39.08 -4.45 -70.83
CA ALA A 205 39.37 -4.11 -72.21
C ALA A 205 39.83 -5.37 -72.96
N SER A 206 39.06 -5.78 -73.97
CA SER A 206 39.57 -6.65 -75.03
C SER A 206 39.17 -6.10 -76.40
N LYS A 207 40.20 -6.07 -77.25
CA LYS A 207 40.29 -5.70 -78.66
C LYS A 207 39.13 -6.20 -79.52
N GLU A 208 38.74 -5.37 -80.49
CA GLU A 208 38.29 -5.83 -81.79
C GLU A 208 38.88 -4.93 -82.90
N THR A 209 39.12 -5.56 -84.05
CA THR A 209 39.95 -5.19 -85.20
C THR A 209 39.04 -4.96 -86.41
N ASP A 210 39.30 -3.95 -87.26
CA ASP A 210 39.28 -3.96 -88.76
C ASP A 210 39.35 -2.51 -89.31
N ALA A 211 40.35 -2.09 -90.10
CA ALA A 211 40.62 -2.29 -91.55
C ALA A 211 40.09 -1.11 -92.41
N PRO A 212 40.56 -0.86 -93.65
CA PRO A 212 41.65 -1.47 -94.42
C PRO A 212 42.92 -0.60 -94.57
#